data_AF-A0A953VJ69-F1
#
_entry.id   AF-A0A953VJ69-F1
#
_cell.length_a   1.000
_cell.length_b   1.000
_cell.length_c   1.000
_cell.angle_alpha   90.00
_cell.angle_beta   90.00
_cell.angle_gamma   90.00
#
_symmetry.space_group_name_H-M   'P 1'
#
loop_
_entity.id
_entity.type
_entity.pdbx_description
1 polymer ?
#
loop_
_entity_poly.entity_id
_entity_poly.type
_entity_poly.pdbx_seq_one_letter_code
_entity_poly.pdbx_strand_id
1 'polypeptide(L)'
;MKYAILLARQRSGTGALGSVLDKHPQLKYLGEVFHPDNLGQKNNYFTHFLDKVKSDPKAALPDNAYKVFQSFLEDISALHPGKMLIVDIKYRSLHHLDGGWRGVVERPRSITESISHDLPIIHLTRRNALQSFVSGRLAEANKVWHAHSNEQIRVNSAVLNIRQLSNYIVTSEREADLIDRWTKRYKHLESFDYDEMFDIEGHLDSQIAERLAALFGVTSFTDREPTYVKQAPTDMAEAIENYELVKRALLGTDAIWMLD
;
A
#
# COMPACT_ATOMS: atom_id res chain seq x y z
N MET A 1 -20.74 9.32 4.89
CA MET A 1 -19.95 8.47 3.97
C MET A 1 -19.08 7.53 4.80
N LYS A 2 -18.92 6.26 4.40
CA LYS A 2 -18.02 5.31 5.08
C LYS A 2 -16.84 5.01 4.18
N TYR A 3 -15.63 5.06 4.73
CA TYR A 3 -14.42 4.64 4.05
C TYR A 3 -13.50 3.91 5.03
N ALA A 4 -12.55 3.18 4.48
CA ALA A 4 -11.47 2.52 5.18
C ALA A 4 -10.14 2.95 4.55
N ILE A 5 -9.05 2.79 5.30
CA ILE A 5 -7.70 3.01 4.79
C ILE A 5 -6.92 1.70 4.75
N LEU A 6 -6.15 1.52 3.68
CA LEU A 6 -5.17 0.45 3.54
C LEU A 6 -3.79 1.10 3.61
N LEU A 7 -3.04 0.78 4.66
CA LEU A 7 -1.71 1.30 4.95
C LEU A 7 -0.67 0.28 4.52
N ALA A 8 0.25 0.70 3.65
CA ALA A 8 1.35 -0.18 3.24
C ALA A 8 2.55 0.59 2.67
N ARG A 9 3.65 -0.12 2.39
CA ARG A 9 4.73 0.40 1.52
C ARG A 9 4.39 0.19 0.05
N GLN A 10 5.12 0.86 -0.84
CA GLN A 10 5.13 0.46 -2.25
C GLN A 10 5.61 -1.00 -2.36
N ARG A 11 5.03 -1.78 -3.29
CA ARG A 11 5.42 -3.17 -3.58
C ARG A 11 5.18 -4.19 -2.45
N SER A 12 4.30 -3.86 -1.53
CA SER A 12 3.79 -4.73 -0.45
C SER A 12 2.62 -5.62 -0.88
N GLY A 13 2.15 -5.52 -2.14
CA GLY A 13 1.04 -6.33 -2.65
C GLY A 13 -0.36 -5.74 -2.49
N THR A 14 -0.47 -4.45 -2.17
CA THR A 14 -1.78 -3.78 -2.07
C THR A 14 -2.63 -3.88 -3.33
N GLY A 15 -2.01 -3.92 -4.51
CA GLY A 15 -2.74 -4.10 -5.78
C GLY A 15 -3.43 -5.47 -5.86
N ALA A 16 -2.76 -6.54 -5.42
CA ALA A 16 -3.33 -7.88 -5.41
C ALA A 16 -4.51 -7.97 -4.43
N LEU A 17 -4.31 -7.54 -3.18
CA LEU A 17 -5.40 -7.46 -2.20
C LEU A 17 -6.54 -6.54 -2.68
N GLY A 18 -6.20 -5.34 -3.15
CA GLY A 18 -7.14 -4.35 -3.64
C GLY A 18 -8.00 -4.87 -4.79
N SER A 19 -7.44 -5.70 -5.68
CA SER A 19 -8.21 -6.34 -6.76
C SER A 19 -9.25 -7.34 -6.25
N VAL A 20 -8.97 -8.06 -5.17
CA VAL A 20 -9.96 -8.92 -4.51
C VAL A 20 -11.02 -8.08 -3.81
N LEU A 21 -10.59 -7.02 -3.10
CA LEU A 21 -11.51 -6.11 -2.41
C LEU A 21 -12.48 -5.41 -3.38
N ASP A 22 -12.03 -5.00 -4.57
CA ASP A 22 -12.85 -4.30 -5.55
C ASP A 22 -13.95 -5.17 -6.19
N LYS A 23 -13.79 -6.50 -6.15
CA LYS A 23 -14.79 -7.45 -6.63
C LYS A 23 -15.99 -7.58 -5.69
N HIS A 24 -15.84 -7.24 -4.41
CA HIS A 24 -16.94 -7.34 -3.45
C HIS A 24 -18.02 -6.27 -3.74
N PRO A 25 -19.32 -6.63 -3.81
CA PRO A 25 -20.38 -5.72 -4.24
C PRO A 25 -20.55 -4.47 -3.36
N GLN A 26 -20.21 -4.57 -2.08
CA GLN A 26 -20.32 -3.47 -1.10
C GLN A 26 -19.04 -2.65 -0.94
N LEU A 27 -17.96 -2.99 -1.63
CA LEU A 27 -16.67 -2.31 -1.49
C LEU A 27 -16.28 -1.65 -2.82
N LYS A 28 -15.45 -0.61 -2.72
CA LYS A 28 -14.77 0.01 -3.85
C LYS A 28 -13.33 0.33 -3.48
N TYR A 29 -12.38 -0.34 -4.12
CA TYR A 29 -10.98 -0.03 -3.99
C TYR A 29 -10.62 1.15 -4.91
N LEU A 30 -10.03 2.19 -4.34
CA LEU A 30 -9.65 3.40 -5.09
C LEU A 30 -8.23 3.35 -5.65
N GLY A 31 -7.42 2.40 -5.20
CA GLY A 31 -5.99 2.37 -5.51
C GLY A 31 -5.23 3.49 -4.80
N GLU A 32 -4.01 3.73 -5.28
CA GLU A 32 -3.07 4.71 -4.73
C GLU A 32 -3.51 6.14 -5.10
N VAL A 33 -4.47 6.69 -4.34
CA VAL A 33 -5.09 7.99 -4.65
C VAL A 33 -4.09 9.15 -4.61
N PHE A 34 -2.97 8.98 -3.91
CA PHE A 34 -1.88 9.96 -3.78
C PHE A 34 -0.69 9.68 -4.73
N HIS A 35 -0.86 8.84 -5.76
CA HIS A 35 0.21 8.63 -6.73
C HIS A 35 0.24 9.78 -7.77
N PRO A 36 1.35 10.52 -7.93
CA PRO A 36 1.41 11.67 -8.82
C PRO A 36 1.24 11.30 -10.30
N ASP A 37 1.70 10.13 -10.72
CA ASP A 37 1.57 9.68 -12.12
C ASP A 37 0.11 9.38 -12.52
N ASN A 38 -0.82 9.33 -11.55
CA ASN A 38 -2.25 9.17 -11.80
C ASN A 38 -2.98 10.51 -12.00
N LEU A 39 -2.26 11.63 -12.16
CA LEU A 39 -2.86 12.92 -12.42
C LEU A 39 -3.72 12.91 -13.69
N GLY A 40 -4.92 13.48 -13.59
CA GLY A 40 -5.96 13.44 -14.63
C GLY A 40 -6.93 12.26 -14.48
N GLN A 41 -6.63 11.26 -13.65
CA GLN A 41 -7.55 10.17 -13.37
C GLN A 41 -8.62 10.57 -12.35
N LYS A 42 -9.83 10.03 -12.52
CA LYS A 42 -10.99 10.37 -11.68
C LYS A 42 -10.80 10.05 -10.19
N ASN A 43 -10.12 8.95 -9.88
CA ASN A 43 -9.93 8.48 -8.50
C ASN A 43 -8.63 9.02 -7.87
N ASN A 44 -7.97 9.99 -8.51
CA ASN A 44 -6.74 10.57 -8.01
C ASN A 44 -7.03 11.84 -7.18
N TYR A 45 -6.51 11.88 -5.96
CA TYR A 45 -6.69 13.01 -5.05
C TYR A 45 -6.13 14.31 -5.62
N PHE A 46 -4.96 14.28 -6.26
CA PHE A 46 -4.33 15.50 -6.79
C PHE A 46 -5.13 16.12 -7.94
N THR A 47 -5.82 15.30 -8.73
CA THR A 47 -6.73 15.78 -9.77
C THR A 47 -7.86 16.60 -9.15
N HIS A 48 -8.55 16.04 -8.14
CA HIS A 48 -9.58 16.76 -7.39
C HIS A 48 -9.01 18.01 -6.68
N PHE A 49 -7.85 17.88 -6.03
CA PHE A 49 -7.20 18.97 -5.32
C PHE A 49 -6.91 20.17 -6.25
N LEU A 50 -6.40 19.93 -7.46
CA LEU A 50 -6.16 21.01 -8.43
C LEU A 50 -7.45 21.74 -8.80
N ASP A 51 -8.54 21.02 -9.04
CA ASP A 51 -9.82 21.64 -9.36
C ASP A 51 -10.41 22.40 -8.17
N LYS A 52 -10.20 21.89 -6.95
CA LYS A 52 -10.55 22.61 -5.72
C LYS A 52 -9.75 23.90 -5.55
N VAL A 53 -8.44 23.88 -5.77
CA VAL A 53 -7.58 25.07 -5.68
C VAL A 53 -7.92 26.12 -6.74
N LYS A 54 -8.31 25.71 -7.96
CA LYS A 54 -8.77 26.64 -9.01
C LYS A 54 -10.02 27.42 -8.60
N SER A 55 -10.94 26.76 -7.89
CA SER A 55 -12.21 27.35 -7.45
C SER A 55 -12.11 28.07 -6.09
N ASP A 56 -11.23 27.59 -5.21
CA ASP A 56 -10.94 28.17 -3.90
C ASP A 56 -9.43 28.05 -3.60
N PRO A 57 -8.63 29.09 -3.87
CA PRO A 57 -7.19 29.06 -3.62
C PRO A 57 -6.80 28.77 -2.16
N LYS A 58 -7.69 29.03 -1.18
CA LYS A 58 -7.41 28.71 0.23
C LYS A 58 -7.38 27.20 0.47
N ALA A 59 -7.94 26.39 -0.41
CA ALA A 59 -7.84 24.94 -0.35
C ALA A 59 -6.38 24.44 -0.37
N ALA A 60 -5.44 25.24 -0.88
CA ALA A 60 -4.01 24.92 -0.89
C ALA A 60 -3.32 25.14 0.48
N LEU A 61 -3.98 25.77 1.45
CA LEU A 61 -3.42 25.95 2.79
C LEU A 61 -3.37 24.58 3.51
N PRO A 62 -2.25 24.23 4.18
CA PRO A 62 -2.08 22.92 4.80
C PRO A 62 -3.23 22.48 5.71
N ASP A 63 -3.77 23.40 6.52
CA ASP A 63 -4.85 23.08 7.47
C ASP A 63 -6.16 22.65 6.78
N ASN A 64 -6.31 22.96 5.49
CA ASN A 64 -7.44 22.55 4.66
C ASN A 64 -7.24 21.20 3.97
N ALA A 65 -6.04 20.60 3.98
CA ALA A 65 -5.74 19.39 3.22
C ALA A 65 -6.72 18.25 3.50
N TYR A 66 -7.01 17.98 4.78
CA TYR A 66 -7.97 16.94 5.15
C TYR A 66 -9.41 17.26 4.74
N LYS A 67 -9.82 18.54 4.82
CA LYS A 67 -11.15 18.97 4.36
C LYS A 67 -11.31 18.78 2.85
N VAL A 68 -10.26 19.06 2.08
CA VAL A 68 -10.25 18.79 0.63
C VAL A 68 -10.33 17.29 0.38
N PHE A 69 -9.61 16.47 1.16
CA PHE A 69 -9.71 15.02 1.07
C PHE A 69 -11.10 14.48 1.39
N GLN A 70 -11.80 15.04 2.38
CA GLN A 70 -13.20 14.69 2.66
C GLN A 70 -14.11 15.02 1.47
N SER A 71 -13.97 16.22 0.88
CA SER A 71 -14.71 16.61 -0.33
C SER A 71 -14.41 15.66 -1.51
N PHE A 72 -13.15 15.25 -1.67
CA PHE A 72 -12.77 14.24 -2.67
C PHE A 72 -13.51 12.92 -2.45
N LEU A 73 -13.50 12.40 -1.22
CA LEU A 73 -14.18 11.14 -0.93
C LEU A 73 -15.71 11.25 -1.11
N GLU A 74 -16.31 12.40 -0.79
CA GLU A 74 -17.74 12.66 -1.02
C GLU A 74 -18.09 12.57 -2.52
N ASP A 75 -17.29 13.22 -3.37
CA ASP A 75 -17.45 13.16 -4.82
C ASP A 75 -17.32 11.73 -5.34
N ILE A 76 -16.33 10.96 -4.84
CA ILE A 76 -16.16 9.56 -5.23
C ILE A 76 -17.30 8.68 -4.71
N SER A 77 -17.79 8.94 -3.49
CA SER A 77 -18.92 8.20 -2.91
C SER A 77 -20.20 8.41 -3.71
N ALA A 78 -20.39 9.59 -4.32
CA ALA A 78 -21.54 9.87 -5.19
C ALA A 78 -21.52 9.00 -6.47
N LEU A 79 -20.33 8.60 -6.93
CA LEU A 79 -20.15 7.72 -8.10
C LEU A 79 -20.33 6.24 -7.76
N HIS A 80 -20.22 5.89 -6.49
CA HIS A 80 -20.28 4.53 -5.98
C HIS A 80 -21.28 4.43 -4.82
N PRO A 81 -22.57 4.72 -5.06
CA PRO A 81 -23.57 4.79 -4.01
C PRO A 81 -23.69 3.46 -3.25
N GLY A 82 -23.71 3.53 -1.92
CA GLY A 82 -23.85 2.37 -1.04
C GLY A 82 -22.57 1.54 -0.84
N LYS A 83 -21.46 1.87 -1.51
CA LYS A 83 -20.18 1.18 -1.32
C LYS A 83 -19.31 1.85 -0.25
N MET A 84 -18.58 1.05 0.53
CA MET A 84 -17.49 1.54 1.36
C MET A 84 -16.25 1.75 0.48
N LEU A 85 -15.68 2.95 0.53
CA LEU A 85 -14.46 3.27 -0.22
C LEU A 85 -13.23 2.76 0.54
N ILE A 86 -12.28 2.13 -0.15
CA ILE A 86 -11.02 1.68 0.42
C ILE A 86 -9.89 2.47 -0.22
N VAL A 87 -9.22 3.27 0.59
CA VAL A 87 -8.17 4.20 0.16
C VAL A 87 -6.80 3.57 0.44
N ASP A 88 -6.02 3.26 -0.60
CA ASP A 88 -4.63 2.81 -0.45
C ASP A 88 -3.72 4.02 -0.21
N ILE A 89 -3.19 4.11 1.01
CA ILE A 89 -2.29 5.17 1.43
C ILE A 89 -0.94 4.55 1.73
N LYS A 90 0.05 4.91 0.91
CA LYS A 90 1.43 4.52 1.17
C LYS A 90 1.99 5.24 2.38
N TYR A 91 2.89 4.60 3.11
CA TYR A 91 3.58 5.22 4.25
C TYR A 91 4.17 6.58 3.89
N ARG A 92 4.79 6.67 2.71
CA ARG A 92 5.38 7.90 2.19
C ARG A 92 4.37 8.97 1.78
N SER A 93 3.11 8.60 1.60
CA SER A 93 2.01 9.50 1.24
C SER A 93 1.17 9.93 2.45
N LEU A 94 1.45 9.41 3.65
CA LEU A 94 0.72 9.76 4.87
C LEU A 94 0.75 11.26 5.19
N HIS A 95 1.79 11.97 4.71
CA HIS A 95 2.00 13.37 5.00
C HIS A 95 1.07 14.33 4.23
N HIS A 96 0.41 13.87 3.16
CA HIS A 96 -0.39 14.73 2.29
C HIS A 96 -1.62 15.33 2.96
N LEU A 97 -2.03 14.79 4.10
CA LEU A 97 -3.25 15.19 4.80
C LEU A 97 -2.98 15.95 6.10
N ASP A 98 -1.73 16.21 6.45
CA ASP A 98 -1.40 16.91 7.68
C ASP A 98 -1.58 18.43 7.56
N GLY A 99 -1.72 19.09 8.72
CA GLY A 99 -1.74 20.55 8.82
C GLY A 99 -0.36 21.18 8.68
N GLY A 100 -0.28 22.50 8.88
CA GLY A 100 0.94 23.28 8.64
C GLY A 100 2.10 22.95 9.59
N TRP A 101 1.80 22.47 10.79
CA TRP A 101 2.79 22.11 11.81
C TRP A 101 2.52 20.70 12.31
N ARG A 102 3.55 19.85 12.34
CA ARG A 102 3.48 18.50 12.91
C ARG A 102 4.83 18.04 13.44
N GLY A 103 4.80 17.15 14.41
CA GLY A 103 5.97 16.43 14.88
C GLY A 103 6.47 15.40 13.85
N VAL A 104 7.78 15.14 13.85
CA VAL A 104 8.43 14.16 12.95
C VAL A 104 7.84 12.76 13.14
N VAL A 105 7.60 12.35 14.39
CA VAL A 105 7.04 11.04 14.76
C VAL A 105 5.58 11.10 15.18
N GLU A 106 4.93 12.25 15.00
CA GLU A 106 3.52 12.42 15.28
C GLU A 106 2.67 11.53 14.38
N ARG A 107 1.59 10.98 14.93
CA ARG A 107 0.64 10.17 14.16
C ARG A 107 0.04 11.02 13.03
N PRO A 108 0.17 10.60 11.75
CA PRO A 108 -0.39 11.35 10.62
C PRO A 108 -1.89 11.52 10.75
N ARG A 109 -2.40 12.65 10.23
CA ARG A 109 -3.81 13.02 10.35
C ARG A 109 -4.74 11.95 9.78
N SER A 110 -4.38 11.29 8.69
CA SER A 110 -5.16 10.18 8.10
C SER A 110 -5.42 9.04 9.09
N ILE A 111 -4.43 8.65 9.89
CA ILE A 111 -4.56 7.60 10.91
C ILE A 111 -5.33 8.15 12.12
N THR A 112 -5.01 9.36 12.57
CA THR A 112 -5.70 10.01 13.70
C THR A 112 -7.19 10.13 13.46
N GLU A 113 -7.59 10.60 12.28
CA GLU A 113 -8.99 10.78 11.91
C GLU A 113 -9.69 9.43 11.66
N SER A 114 -8.97 8.41 11.15
CA SER A 114 -9.53 7.07 11.03
C SER A 114 -9.87 6.46 12.39
N ILE A 115 -8.99 6.63 13.38
CA ILE A 115 -9.22 6.16 14.74
C ILE A 115 -10.33 6.96 15.43
N SER A 116 -10.37 8.29 15.29
CA SER A 116 -11.39 9.13 15.94
C SER A 116 -12.80 8.87 15.43
N HIS A 117 -12.92 8.44 14.16
CA HIS A 117 -14.19 8.12 13.52
C HIS A 117 -14.51 6.61 13.48
N ASP A 118 -13.75 5.79 14.21
CA ASP A 118 -13.95 4.34 14.31
C ASP A 118 -13.92 3.62 12.94
N LEU A 119 -13.13 4.13 11.99
CA LEU A 119 -13.01 3.63 10.63
C LEU A 119 -12.09 2.40 10.53
N PRO A 120 -12.38 1.43 9.65
CA PRO A 120 -11.51 0.29 9.44
C PRO A 120 -10.12 0.67 8.89
N ILE A 121 -9.08 0.02 9.42
CA ILE A 121 -7.70 0.14 8.96
C ILE A 121 -7.19 -1.26 8.60
N ILE A 122 -6.71 -1.42 7.37
CA ILE A 122 -5.85 -2.54 6.99
C ILE A 122 -4.41 -2.07 7.06
N HIS A 123 -3.53 -2.87 7.66
CA HIS A 123 -2.10 -2.66 7.63
C HIS A 123 -1.42 -3.85 6.94
N LEU A 124 -1.03 -3.65 5.69
CA LEU A 124 -0.36 -4.67 4.88
C LEU A 124 1.14 -4.46 4.92
N THR A 125 1.85 -5.45 5.44
CA THR A 125 3.31 -5.49 5.46
C THR A 125 3.83 -6.54 4.48
N ARG A 126 5.12 -6.45 4.17
CA ARG A 126 5.85 -7.50 3.46
C ARG A 126 7.21 -7.61 4.12
N ARG A 127 7.37 -8.61 4.99
CA ARG A 127 8.56 -8.73 5.85
C ARG A 127 9.85 -8.87 5.06
N ASN A 128 9.83 -9.58 3.92
CA ASN A 128 11.02 -9.69 3.07
C ASN A 128 11.28 -8.38 2.30
N ALA A 129 12.05 -7.50 2.94
CA ALA A 129 12.42 -6.20 2.39
C ALA A 129 13.39 -6.32 1.20
N LEU A 130 14.21 -7.39 1.13
CA LEU A 130 15.07 -7.66 -0.03
C LEU A 130 14.21 -7.90 -1.28
N GLN A 131 13.21 -8.78 -1.20
CA GLN A 131 12.31 -9.04 -2.32
C GLN A 131 11.57 -7.77 -2.77
N SER A 132 11.15 -6.93 -1.81
CA SER A 132 10.51 -5.64 -2.11
C SER A 132 11.47 -4.67 -2.81
N PHE A 133 12.73 -4.63 -2.39
CA PHE A 133 13.77 -3.81 -3.00
C PHE A 133 14.11 -4.27 -4.42
N VAL A 134 14.34 -5.56 -4.61
CA VAL A 134 14.60 -6.18 -5.92
C VAL A 134 13.42 -5.93 -6.86
N SER A 135 12.19 -6.17 -6.40
CA SER A 135 11.00 -5.92 -7.20
C SER A 135 10.89 -4.45 -7.63
N GLY A 136 11.24 -3.52 -6.75
CA GLY A 136 11.34 -2.10 -7.09
C GLY A 136 12.34 -1.83 -8.20
N ARG A 137 13.57 -2.36 -8.08
CA ARG A 137 14.63 -2.18 -9.09
C ARG A 137 14.28 -2.78 -10.44
N LEU A 138 13.71 -3.99 -10.46
CA LEU A 138 13.27 -4.62 -11.70
C LEU A 138 12.17 -3.81 -12.37
N ALA A 139 11.21 -3.30 -11.61
CA ALA A 139 10.11 -2.53 -12.19
C ALA A 139 10.57 -1.12 -12.65
N GLU A 140 11.54 -0.48 -11.98
CA GLU A 140 12.24 0.72 -12.49
C GLU A 140 12.91 0.43 -13.84
N ALA A 141 13.66 -0.68 -13.93
CA ALA A 141 14.39 -1.06 -15.14
C ALA A 141 13.44 -1.40 -16.31
N ASN A 142 12.33 -2.06 -16.02
CA ASN A 142 11.32 -2.43 -17.03
C ASN A 142 10.36 -1.29 -17.38
N LYS A 143 10.23 -0.25 -16.55
CA LYS A 143 9.15 0.76 -16.59
C LYS A 143 7.75 0.13 -16.52
N VAL A 144 7.62 -1.02 -15.85
CA VAL A 144 6.36 -1.76 -15.71
C VAL A 144 6.10 -2.04 -14.23
N TRP A 145 5.10 -1.36 -13.67
CA TRP A 145 4.73 -1.48 -12.25
C TRP A 145 3.63 -2.53 -12.00
N HIS A 146 2.81 -2.84 -13.00
CA HIS A 146 1.80 -3.88 -12.95
C HIS A 146 1.89 -4.69 -14.24
N ALA A 147 2.31 -5.96 -14.15
CA ALA A 147 2.29 -6.87 -15.28
C ALA A 147 0.95 -7.60 -15.29
N HIS A 148 0.27 -7.54 -16.43
CA HIS A 148 -0.90 -8.36 -16.71
C HIS A 148 -0.52 -9.67 -17.42
N SER A 149 0.71 -9.77 -17.94
CA SER A 149 1.28 -10.98 -18.54
C SER A 149 2.82 -10.96 -18.45
N ASN A 150 3.45 -12.14 -18.48
CA ASN A 150 4.91 -12.29 -18.44
C ASN A 150 5.64 -11.68 -19.65
N GLU A 151 4.94 -11.44 -20.76
CA GLU A 151 5.52 -10.94 -22.01
C GLU A 151 6.05 -9.49 -21.93
N GLN A 152 5.68 -8.76 -20.89
CA GLN A 152 6.10 -7.36 -20.71
C GLN A 152 7.44 -7.19 -19.97
N ILE A 153 8.03 -8.28 -19.48
CA ILE A 153 9.24 -8.25 -18.66
C ILE A 153 10.47 -8.45 -19.56
N ARG A 154 11.34 -7.44 -19.64
CA ARG A 154 12.57 -7.45 -20.45
C ARG A 154 13.84 -7.63 -19.61
N VAL A 155 13.79 -7.16 -18.37
CA VAL A 155 14.90 -7.20 -17.41
C VAL A 155 14.47 -8.08 -16.24
N ASN A 156 15.15 -9.22 -16.08
CA ASN A 156 14.83 -10.22 -15.05
C ASN A 156 15.78 -10.15 -13.85
N SER A 157 16.88 -9.41 -13.97
CA SER A 157 17.90 -9.27 -12.94
C SER A 157 18.33 -7.81 -12.77
N ALA A 158 18.87 -7.48 -11.59
CA ALA A 158 19.41 -6.15 -11.33
C ALA A 158 20.68 -6.21 -10.46
N VAL A 159 21.63 -5.32 -10.73
CA VAL A 159 22.75 -5.05 -9.81
C VAL A 159 22.24 -4.21 -8.63
N LEU A 160 22.45 -4.70 -7.41
CA LEU A 160 22.05 -3.99 -6.20
C LEU A 160 23.22 -3.20 -5.59
N ASN A 161 22.95 -1.95 -5.22
CA ASN A 161 23.85 -1.18 -4.37
C ASN A 161 23.65 -1.59 -2.90
N ILE A 162 24.67 -2.18 -2.29
CA ILE A 162 24.60 -2.74 -0.92
C ILE A 162 24.21 -1.68 0.11
N ARG A 163 24.79 -0.47 0.03
CA ARG A 163 24.47 0.60 0.99
C ARG A 163 23.01 1.02 0.89
N GLN A 164 22.46 1.13 -0.33
CA GLN A 164 21.06 1.44 -0.53
C GLN A 164 20.15 0.31 -0.04
N LEU A 165 20.52 -0.96 -0.28
CA LEU A 165 19.79 -2.12 0.22
C LEU A 165 19.74 -2.14 1.75
N SER A 166 20.89 -2.00 2.42
CA SER A 166 20.94 -1.99 3.89
C SER A 166 20.11 -0.85 4.48
N ASN A 167 20.22 0.35 3.92
CA ASN A 167 19.39 1.48 4.33
C ASN A 167 17.90 1.20 4.10
N TYR A 168 17.55 0.56 2.99
CA TYR A 168 16.18 0.21 2.66
C TYR A 168 15.60 -0.79 3.66
N ILE A 169 16.33 -1.86 4.01
CA ILE A 169 15.90 -2.87 5.00
C ILE A 169 15.59 -2.19 6.33
N VAL A 170 16.56 -1.48 6.90
CA VAL A 170 16.42 -0.80 8.20
C VAL A 170 15.28 0.22 8.19
N THR A 171 15.13 0.97 7.11
CA THR A 171 14.04 1.95 6.99
C THR A 171 12.67 1.26 6.86
N SER A 172 12.61 0.08 6.22
CA SER A 172 11.37 -0.70 6.08
C SER A 172 10.82 -1.17 7.41
N GLU A 173 11.70 -1.75 8.23
CA GLU A 173 11.35 -2.22 9.56
C GLU A 173 10.89 -1.05 10.43
N ARG A 174 11.67 0.04 10.46
CA ARG A 174 11.34 1.23 11.26
C ARG A 174 10.03 1.89 10.86
N GLU A 175 9.72 1.95 9.57
CA GLU A 175 8.45 2.49 9.10
C GLU A 175 7.28 1.59 9.52
N ALA A 176 7.40 0.26 9.36
CA ALA A 176 6.37 -0.68 9.79
C ALA A 176 6.13 -0.60 11.31
N ASP A 177 7.20 -0.63 12.11
CA ASP A 177 7.15 -0.48 13.56
C ASP A 177 6.49 0.84 14.00
N LEU A 178 6.69 1.91 13.22
CA LEU A 178 6.07 3.20 13.50
C LEU A 178 4.57 3.16 13.23
N ILE A 179 4.12 2.51 12.15
CA ILE A 179 2.68 2.27 11.92
C ILE A 179 2.09 1.44 13.05
N ASP A 180 2.73 0.33 13.43
CA ASP A 180 2.27 -0.53 14.53
C ASP A 180 2.12 0.23 15.84
N ARG A 181 3.08 1.11 16.15
CA ARG A 181 2.97 1.98 17.33
C ARG A 181 1.84 2.99 17.23
N TRP A 182 1.62 3.56 16.05
CA TRP A 182 0.53 4.51 15.84
C TRP A 182 -0.84 3.84 15.91
N THR A 183 -0.99 2.59 15.46
CA THR A 183 -2.28 1.88 15.46
C THR A 183 -2.44 0.93 16.65
N LYS A 184 -1.45 0.87 17.55
CA LYS A 184 -1.45 0.00 18.74
C LYS A 184 -2.77 0.11 19.52
N ARG A 185 -3.40 -1.04 19.78
CA ARG A 185 -4.68 -1.21 20.50
C ARG A 185 -5.93 -0.69 19.77
N TYR A 186 -5.83 -0.27 18.51
CA TYR A 186 -7.01 0.07 17.75
C TYR A 186 -7.80 -1.19 17.38
N LYS A 187 -9.08 -1.24 17.74
CA LYS A 187 -9.94 -2.43 17.62
C LYS A 187 -10.37 -2.76 16.19
N HIS A 188 -10.38 -1.77 15.29
CA HIS A 188 -10.75 -1.95 13.89
C HIS A 188 -9.50 -1.90 13.00
N LEU A 189 -8.46 -2.61 13.44
CA LEU A 189 -7.22 -2.82 12.72
C LEU A 189 -7.10 -4.30 12.37
N GLU A 190 -6.83 -4.60 11.11
CA GLU A 190 -6.33 -5.90 10.71
C GLU A 190 -4.95 -5.74 10.06
N SER A 191 -3.97 -6.46 10.61
CA SER A 191 -2.61 -6.51 10.07
C SER A 191 -2.35 -7.85 9.41
N PHE A 192 -1.73 -7.81 8.23
CA PHE A 192 -1.38 -8.99 7.43
C PHE A 192 0.04 -8.84 6.88
N ASP A 193 0.74 -9.97 6.74
CA ASP A 193 1.97 -10.05 5.94
C ASP A 193 1.61 -10.61 4.56
N TYR A 194 2.15 -10.00 3.51
CA TYR A 194 1.85 -10.36 2.12
C TYR A 194 2.14 -11.84 1.82
N ASP A 195 3.23 -12.37 2.37
CA ASP A 195 3.66 -13.75 2.09
C ASP A 195 2.73 -14.80 2.75
N GLU A 196 1.88 -14.37 3.70
CA GLU A 196 0.86 -15.21 4.35
C GLU A 196 -0.55 -14.92 3.82
N MET A 197 -0.69 -13.98 2.87
CA MET A 197 -2.00 -13.45 2.47
C MET A 197 -2.77 -14.37 1.51
N PHE A 198 -2.06 -15.19 0.74
CA PHE A 198 -2.64 -16.05 -0.28
C PHE A 198 -2.41 -17.52 0.04
N ASP A 199 -3.40 -18.36 -0.29
CA ASP A 199 -3.31 -19.80 -0.17
C ASP A 199 -2.45 -20.42 -1.30
N ILE A 200 -2.26 -21.73 -1.26
CA ILE A 200 -1.42 -22.46 -2.24
C ILE A 200 -1.95 -22.37 -3.69
N GLU A 201 -3.23 -22.06 -3.86
CA GLU A 201 -3.85 -21.84 -5.17
C GLU A 201 -3.70 -20.39 -5.64
N GLY A 202 -3.15 -19.50 -4.80
CA GLY A 202 -2.99 -18.08 -5.09
C GLY A 202 -4.24 -17.25 -4.81
N HIS A 203 -5.27 -17.82 -4.20
CA HIS A 203 -6.46 -17.10 -3.76
C HIS A 203 -6.21 -16.42 -2.41
N LEU A 204 -6.89 -15.31 -2.12
CA LEU A 204 -6.85 -14.69 -0.79
C LEU A 204 -7.22 -15.72 0.27
N ASP A 205 -6.38 -15.94 1.28
CA ASP A 205 -6.61 -16.98 2.29
C ASP A 205 -7.99 -16.83 2.94
N SER A 206 -8.67 -17.96 3.17
CA SER A 206 -10.05 -17.98 3.66
C SER A 206 -10.22 -17.32 5.04
N GLN A 207 -9.27 -17.50 5.96
CA GLN A 207 -9.33 -16.89 7.29
C GLN A 207 -9.08 -15.38 7.22
N ILE A 208 -8.19 -14.96 6.31
CA ILE A 208 -7.96 -13.54 6.03
C ILE A 208 -9.21 -12.90 5.40
N ALA A 209 -9.85 -13.58 4.46
CA ALA A 209 -11.09 -13.11 3.85
C ALA A 209 -12.23 -12.96 4.88
N GLU A 210 -12.36 -13.89 5.83
CA GLU A 210 -13.33 -13.80 6.94
C GLU A 210 -13.02 -12.61 7.87
N ARG A 211 -11.77 -12.42 8.27
CA ARG A 211 -11.34 -11.26 9.07
C ARG A 211 -11.64 -9.94 8.36
N LEU A 212 -11.36 -9.85 7.06
CA LEU A 212 -11.67 -8.67 6.25
C LEU A 212 -13.19 -8.44 6.14
N ALA A 213 -13.99 -9.49 5.95
CA ALA A 213 -15.45 -9.38 5.90
C ALA A 213 -16.00 -8.85 7.24
N ALA A 214 -15.50 -9.38 8.35
CA ALA A 214 -15.84 -8.92 9.70
C ALA A 214 -15.41 -7.46 9.94
N LEU A 215 -14.18 -7.10 9.58
CA LEU A 215 -13.64 -5.74 9.69
C LEU A 215 -14.51 -4.72 8.96
N PHE A 216 -14.97 -5.05 7.75
CA PHE A 216 -15.80 -4.15 6.94
C PHE A 216 -17.30 -4.25 7.24
N GLY A 217 -17.73 -5.26 7.98
CA GLY A 217 -19.14 -5.54 8.23
C GLY A 217 -19.91 -5.90 6.95
N VAL A 218 -19.29 -6.73 6.10
CA VAL A 218 -19.85 -7.19 4.82
C VAL A 218 -20.00 -8.70 4.79
N THR A 219 -20.67 -9.22 3.76
CA THR A 219 -20.74 -10.67 3.51
C THR A 219 -19.38 -11.26 3.14
N SER A 220 -19.25 -12.59 3.21
CA SER A 220 -18.02 -13.28 2.82
C SER A 220 -17.63 -13.02 1.36
N PHE A 221 -16.33 -12.99 1.10
CA PHE A 221 -15.77 -12.87 -0.25
C PHE A 221 -15.95 -14.17 -1.03
N THR A 222 -16.78 -14.14 -2.08
CA THR A 222 -17.02 -15.32 -2.94
C THR A 222 -15.96 -15.48 -4.04
N ASP A 223 -15.42 -14.37 -4.54
CA ASP A 223 -14.29 -14.35 -5.49
C ASP A 223 -13.05 -13.84 -4.75
N ARG A 224 -12.10 -14.76 -4.54
CA ARG A 224 -10.85 -14.53 -3.79
C ARG A 224 -9.63 -14.43 -4.71
N GLU A 225 -9.81 -14.53 -6.03
CA GLU A 225 -8.69 -14.58 -6.98
C GLU A 225 -8.17 -13.16 -7.26
N PRO A 226 -6.88 -12.87 -7.02
CA PRO A 226 -6.33 -11.57 -7.36
C PRO A 226 -6.19 -11.40 -8.88
N THR A 227 -6.51 -10.22 -9.40
CA THR A 227 -6.27 -9.89 -10.82
C THR A 227 -4.77 -9.65 -11.10
N TYR A 228 -4.00 -9.26 -10.09
CA TYR A 228 -2.57 -8.95 -10.24
C TYR A 228 -1.71 -10.05 -9.64
N VAL A 229 -0.78 -10.58 -10.43
CA VAL A 229 0.15 -11.64 -10.02
C VAL A 229 1.47 -11.02 -9.54
N LYS A 230 2.16 -11.75 -8.64
CA LYS A 230 3.49 -11.41 -8.12
C LYS A 230 4.49 -11.24 -9.27
N GLN A 231 5.08 -10.05 -9.38
CA GLN A 231 6.21 -9.80 -10.28
C GLN A 231 7.57 -10.11 -9.65
N ALA A 232 7.61 -10.33 -8.33
CA ALA A 232 8.88 -10.60 -7.67
C ALA A 232 9.36 -12.00 -8.07
N PRO A 233 10.59 -12.15 -8.57
CA PRO A 233 11.14 -13.44 -8.94
C PRO A 233 11.14 -14.39 -7.74
N THR A 234 10.83 -15.66 -8.01
CA THR A 234 10.85 -16.72 -7.00
C THR A 234 12.27 -17.09 -6.58
N ASP A 235 13.26 -16.83 -7.43
CA ASP A 235 14.67 -17.07 -7.12
C ASP A 235 15.44 -15.74 -7.05
N MET A 236 15.91 -15.39 -5.84
CA MET A 236 16.72 -14.18 -5.61
C MET A 236 18.12 -14.28 -6.23
N ALA A 237 18.67 -15.49 -6.40
CA ALA A 237 19.97 -15.68 -7.03
C ALA A 237 19.93 -15.35 -8.52
N GLU A 238 18.82 -15.68 -9.20
CA GLU A 238 18.60 -15.29 -10.60
C GLU A 238 18.30 -13.80 -10.74
N ALA A 239 17.58 -13.22 -9.76
CA ALA A 239 17.12 -11.83 -9.80
C ALA A 239 18.20 -10.78 -9.50
N ILE A 240 19.33 -11.19 -8.92
CA ILE A 240 20.36 -10.29 -8.42
C ILE A 240 21.69 -10.62 -9.09
N GLU A 241 22.15 -9.75 -9.98
CA GLU A 241 23.40 -9.97 -10.74
C GLU A 241 24.63 -10.08 -9.82
N ASN A 242 24.65 -9.36 -8.70
CA ASN A 242 25.73 -9.38 -7.71
C ASN A 242 25.33 -10.14 -6.43
N TYR A 243 24.60 -11.25 -6.55
CA TYR A 243 24.03 -12.02 -5.44
C TYR A 243 25.05 -12.37 -4.35
N GLU A 244 26.24 -12.85 -4.72
CA GLU A 244 27.29 -13.19 -3.74
C GLU A 244 27.79 -12.00 -2.92
N LEU A 245 27.72 -10.78 -3.46
CA LEU A 245 28.03 -9.58 -2.68
C LEU A 245 26.91 -9.25 -1.70
N VAL A 246 25.64 -9.40 -2.12
CA VAL A 246 24.46 -9.21 -1.27
C VAL A 246 24.44 -10.23 -0.14
N LYS A 247 24.64 -11.51 -0.46
CA LYS A 247 24.72 -12.61 0.51
C LYS A 247 25.79 -12.33 1.57
N ARG A 248 27.00 -11.94 1.17
CA ARG A 248 28.07 -11.57 2.12
C ARG A 248 27.72 -10.36 2.98
N ALA A 249 26.99 -9.39 2.43
CA ALA A 249 26.58 -8.21 3.19
C ALA A 249 25.47 -8.49 4.22
N LEU A 250 24.62 -9.49 3.95
CA LEU A 250 23.56 -9.91 4.87
C LEU A 250 24.03 -10.99 5.86
N LEU A 251 25.13 -11.69 5.56
CA LEU A 251 25.69 -12.72 6.44
C LEU A 251 26.06 -12.13 7.81
N GLY A 252 25.53 -12.72 8.88
CA GLY A 252 25.73 -12.26 10.24
C GLY A 252 24.82 -11.11 10.67
N THR A 253 23.83 -10.75 9.86
CA THR A 253 22.76 -9.80 10.22
C THR A 253 21.45 -10.53 10.47
N ASP A 254 20.51 -9.89 11.17
CA ASP A 254 19.14 -10.40 11.35
C ASP A 254 18.33 -10.47 10.04
N ALA A 255 18.85 -9.91 8.94
CA ALA A 255 18.20 -9.91 7.62
C ALA A 255 18.65 -11.06 6.71
N ILE A 256 19.49 -12.00 7.20
CA ILE A 256 20.02 -13.10 6.37
C ILE A 256 18.92 -14.00 5.79
N TRP A 257 17.84 -14.21 6.54
CA TRP A 257 16.70 -15.02 6.12
C TRP A 257 15.97 -14.44 4.90
N MET A 258 16.17 -13.16 4.57
CA MET A 258 15.53 -12.54 3.40
C MET A 258 16.07 -13.07 2.05
N LEU A 259 17.16 -13.83 2.08
CA LEU A 259 17.71 -14.53 0.90
C LEU A 259 16.91 -15.78 0.53
N ASP A 260 16.14 -16.33 1.47
CA ASP A 260 15.25 -17.48 1.29
C ASP A 260 13.88 -17.02 0.74
#